data_AF-A0A7S4QXG9-F1
#
_entry.id   AF-A0A7S4QXG9-F1
#
_cell.length_a   1.000
_cell.length_b   1.000
_cell.length_c   1.000
_cell.angle_alpha   90.00
_cell.angle_beta   90.00
_cell.angle_gamma   90.00
#
_symmetry.space_group_name_H-M   'P 1'
#
loop_
_entity.id
_entity.type
_entity.pdbx_description
1 polymer ?
#
loop_
_entity_poly.entity_id
_entity_poly.type
_entity_poly.pdbx_seq_one_letter_code
_entity_poly.pdbx_strand_id
1 'polypeptide(L)'
;MKLAQKRLYSFMGGMLFISIFFWGWAVLNSTTKGFFDLGCVSFPTAALSSAYVLYQLRESAIATRRSSPMFGNITKAFVCATYTIVALNYLLGVYIMVTMDPVQIGKTIYFGIFTILWFVAAFLALKYISQVNNSKEEGAASENSALRQEHFS
;
A
#
# COMPACT_ATOMS: atom_id res chain seq x y z
N MET A 1 -10.26 3.94 17.46
CA MET A 1 -10.01 3.49 16.07
C MET A 1 -10.85 2.26 15.78
N LYS A 2 -11.66 2.26 14.72
CA LYS A 2 -12.49 1.11 14.30
C LYS A 2 -11.61 -0.07 13.88
N LEU A 3 -12.13 -1.30 13.90
CA LEU A 3 -11.36 -2.51 13.54
C LEU A 3 -10.76 -2.43 12.12
N ALA A 4 -11.53 -1.96 11.13
CA ALA A 4 -11.07 -1.78 9.75
C ALA A 4 -9.88 -0.81 9.66
N GLN A 5 -9.93 0.31 10.40
CA GLN A 5 -8.85 1.29 10.45
C GLN A 5 -7.59 0.70 11.09
N LYS A 6 -7.71 -0.07 12.17
CA LYS A 6 -6.56 -0.74 12.81
C LYS A 6 -5.87 -1.70 11.84
N ARG A 7 -6.64 -2.49 11.09
CA ARG A 7 -6.10 -3.42 10.07
C ARG A 7 -5.37 -2.67 8.97
N LEU A 8 -5.97 -1.61 8.42
CA LEU A 8 -5.34 -0.78 7.40
C LEU A 8 -4.07 -0.11 7.94
N TYR A 9 -4.09 0.41 9.17
CA TYR A 9 -2.93 1.03 9.82
C TYR A 9 -1.77 0.03 9.96
N SER A 10 -2.02 -1.15 10.51
CA SER A 10 -1.00 -2.19 10.65
C SER A 10 -0.44 -2.64 9.30
N PHE A 11 -1.30 -2.83 8.30
CA PHE A 11 -0.88 -3.21 6.95
C PHE A 11 0.01 -2.13 6.31
N MET A 12 -0.43 -0.87 6.31
CA MET A 12 0.33 0.24 5.73
C MET A 12 1.63 0.51 6.49
N GLY A 13 1.65 0.33 7.81
CA GLY A 13 2.86 0.38 8.63
C GLY A 13 3.88 -0.68 8.23
N GLY A 14 3.43 -1.92 8.03
CA GLY A 14 4.26 -3.00 7.52
C GLY A 14 4.81 -2.72 6.12
N MET A 15 3.95 -2.26 5.20
CA MET A 15 4.37 -1.91 3.84
C MET A 15 5.37 -0.75 3.80
N LEU A 16 5.20 0.26 4.66
CA LEU A 16 6.16 1.36 4.81
C LEU A 16 7.53 0.84 5.24
N PHE A 17 7.57 -0.01 6.28
CA PHE A 17 8.81 -0.60 6.77
C PHE A 17 9.52 -1.43 5.69
N ILE A 18 8.78 -2.34 5.04
CA ILE A 18 9.29 -3.18 3.94
C ILE A 18 9.85 -2.31 2.81
N SER A 19 9.12 -1.25 2.42
CA SER A 19 9.54 -0.36 1.33
C SER A 19 10.82 0.38 1.67
N ILE A 20 10.95 0.92 2.89
CA ILE A 20 12.18 1.61 3.34
C ILE A 20 13.36 0.64 3.38
N PHE A 21 13.16 -0.57 3.91
CA PHE A 21 14.21 -1.59 3.96
C PHE A 21 14.74 -1.94 2.57
N PHE A 22 13.85 -2.28 1.63
CA PHE A 22 14.24 -2.63 0.27
C PHE A 22 14.77 -1.44 -0.53
N TRP A 23 14.32 -0.22 -0.24
CA TRP A 23 14.93 0.98 -0.81
C TRP A 23 16.39 1.13 -0.39
N GLY A 24 16.70 1.00 0.91
CA GLY A 24 18.08 1.03 1.40
C GLY A 24 18.95 -0.05 0.75
N TRP A 25 18.39 -1.24 0.56
CA TRP A 25 19.06 -2.33 -0.17
C TRP A 25 19.33 -2.00 -1.64
N ALA A 26 18.37 -1.38 -2.34
CA ALA A 26 18.52 -0.96 -3.73
C ALA A 26 19.59 0.14 -3.89
N VAL A 27 19.64 1.10 -2.95
CA VAL A 27 20.70 2.13 -2.90
C VAL A 27 22.07 1.48 -2.71
N LEU A 28 22.19 0.55 -1.76
CA LEU A 28 23.46 -0.17 -1.52
C LEU A 28 23.89 -0.99 -2.74
N ASN A 29 22.97 -1.69 -3.41
CA ASN A 29 23.28 -2.40 -4.65
C ASN A 29 23.78 -1.43 -5.73
N SER A 30 23.14 -0.26 -5.85
CA SER A 30 23.49 0.71 -6.88
C SER A 30 24.89 1.29 -6.68
N THR A 31 25.28 1.53 -5.44
CA THR A 31 26.62 2.07 -5.12
C THR A 31 27.72 1.01 -5.19
N THR A 32 27.42 -0.25 -4.85
CA THR A 32 28.44 -1.31 -4.77
C THR A 32 28.66 -2.06 -6.08
N LYS A 33 27.64 -2.21 -6.91
CA LYS A 33 27.71 -3.03 -8.14
C LYS A 33 27.88 -2.21 -9.42
N GLY A 34 27.87 -0.88 -9.33
CA GLY A 34 28.11 0.01 -10.46
C GLY A 34 26.99 0.09 -11.50
N PHE A 35 25.80 -0.47 -11.20
CA PHE A 35 24.61 -0.36 -12.05
C PHE A 35 23.45 0.24 -11.25
N PHE A 36 22.57 1.00 -11.92
CA PHE A 36 21.41 1.59 -11.26
C PHE A 36 20.31 0.54 -11.00
N ASP A 37 19.98 0.30 -9.73
CA ASP A 37 18.86 -0.56 -9.33
C ASP A 37 17.55 0.23 -9.45
N LEU A 38 16.62 -0.25 -10.27
CA LEU A 38 15.29 0.34 -10.44
C LEU A 38 14.46 0.36 -9.13
N GLY A 39 14.87 -0.42 -8.13
CA GLY A 39 14.40 -0.33 -6.75
C GLY A 39 14.59 1.06 -6.13
N CYS A 40 15.61 1.82 -6.56
CA CYS A 40 15.87 3.18 -6.10
C CYS A 40 14.72 4.16 -6.38
N VAL A 41 13.89 3.87 -7.39
CA VAL A 41 12.73 4.70 -7.74
C VAL A 41 11.43 4.06 -7.26
N SER A 42 11.27 2.75 -7.47
CA SER A 42 10.00 2.07 -7.18
C SER A 42 9.70 1.99 -5.67
N PHE A 43 10.65 1.65 -4.81
CA PHE A 43 10.40 1.53 -3.37
C PHE A 43 10.07 2.85 -2.66
N PRO A 44 10.71 4.00 -2.97
CA PRO A 44 10.30 5.28 -2.41
C PRO A 44 8.86 5.65 -2.71
N THR A 45 8.38 5.36 -3.92
CA THR A 45 6.98 5.66 -4.26
C THR A 45 6.00 4.84 -3.43
N ALA A 46 6.30 3.56 -3.18
CA ALA A 46 5.52 2.69 -2.30
C ALA A 46 5.61 3.12 -0.82
N ALA A 47 6.79 3.58 -0.37
CA ALA A 47 6.96 4.14 0.96
C ALA A 47 6.12 5.43 1.13
N LEU A 48 6.19 6.35 0.18
CA LEU A 48 5.44 7.62 0.21
C LEU A 48 3.93 7.39 0.20
N SER A 49 3.42 6.48 -0.63
CA SER A 49 1.99 6.17 -0.67
C SER A 49 1.50 5.53 0.64
N SER A 50 2.30 4.65 1.24
CA SER A 50 2.02 4.04 2.56
C SER A 50 2.03 5.08 3.68
N ALA A 51 3.06 5.95 3.70
CA ALA A 51 3.19 7.03 4.67
C ALA A 51 2.03 8.03 4.58
N TYR A 52 1.59 8.36 3.36
CA TYR A 52 0.46 9.26 3.13
C TYR A 52 -0.86 8.69 3.70
N VAL A 53 -1.13 7.39 3.52
CA VAL A 53 -2.31 6.75 4.11
C VAL A 53 -2.22 6.72 5.64
N LEU A 54 -1.05 6.40 6.20
CA LEU A 54 -0.82 6.42 7.64
C LEU A 54 -1.02 7.82 8.25
N TYR A 55 -0.53 8.86 7.56
CA TYR A 55 -0.73 10.25 7.94
C TYR A 55 -2.22 10.58 8.02
N GLN A 56 -3.00 10.27 6.97
CA GLN A 56 -4.45 10.50 6.97
C GLN A 56 -5.17 9.73 8.09
N LEU A 57 -4.77 8.48 8.36
CA LEU A 57 -5.33 7.69 9.46
C LEU A 57 -5.03 8.30 10.82
N ARG A 58 -3.81 8.83 11.00
CA ARG A 58 -3.38 9.48 12.24
C ARG A 58 -4.13 10.79 12.46
N GLU A 59 -4.19 11.65 11.44
CA GLU A 59 -4.93 12.92 11.50
C GLU A 59 -6.39 12.69 11.87
N SER A 60 -7.03 11.69 11.25
CA SER A 60 -8.42 11.31 11.58
C SER A 60 -8.60 10.75 12.99
N ALA A 61 -7.55 10.20 13.59
CA ALA A 61 -7.59 9.74 14.98
C ALA A 61 -7.47 10.91 15.97
N ILE A 62 -6.77 11.99 15.59
CA ILE A 62 -6.52 13.18 16.40
C ILE A 62 -7.68 14.18 16.30
N ALA A 63 -8.25 14.38 15.11
CA ALA A 63 -9.26 15.41 14.79
C ALA A 63 -10.65 15.23 15.46
N THR A 64 -10.72 14.59 16.62
CA THR A 64 -11.93 14.27 17.39
C THR A 64 -12.84 13.23 16.71
N ARG A 65 -13.23 12.22 17.50
CA ARG A 65 -13.85 10.90 17.19
C ARG A 65 -14.92 10.77 16.09
N ARG A 66 -15.40 11.81 15.42
CA ARG A 66 -16.52 11.72 14.47
C ARG A 66 -16.13 11.57 13.00
N SER A 67 -14.95 12.00 12.55
CA SER A 67 -14.58 11.88 11.13
C SER A 67 -13.64 10.70 10.88
N SER A 68 -14.16 9.62 10.30
CA SER A 68 -13.29 8.62 9.66
C SER A 68 -12.69 9.21 8.38
N PRO A 69 -11.42 8.94 8.05
CA PRO A 69 -10.84 9.42 6.80
C PRO A 69 -11.63 8.85 5.63
N MET A 70 -11.87 9.66 4.61
CA MET A 70 -12.47 9.20 3.36
C MET A 70 -11.37 9.17 2.33
N PHE A 71 -11.00 7.96 1.91
CA PHE A 71 -9.99 7.81 0.88
C PHE A 71 -10.66 7.91 -0.48
N GLY A 72 -10.40 9.02 -1.18
CA GLY A 72 -10.89 9.22 -2.54
C GLY A 72 -10.30 8.20 -3.53
N ASN A 73 -10.90 8.11 -4.71
CA ASN A 73 -10.43 7.22 -5.79
C ASN A 73 -8.98 7.51 -6.19
N ILE A 74 -8.54 8.77 -6.09
CA ILE A 74 -7.15 9.18 -6.36
C ILE A 74 -6.19 8.49 -5.38
N THR A 75 -6.48 8.47 -4.09
CA THR A 75 -5.62 7.80 -3.09
C THR A 75 -5.56 6.29 -3.35
N LYS A 76 -6.70 5.66 -3.65
CA LYS A 76 -6.77 4.24 -4.00
C LYS A 76 -5.91 3.92 -5.23
N ALA A 77 -6.08 4.71 -6.29
CA ALA A 77 -5.34 4.57 -7.54
C ALA A 77 -3.84 4.77 -7.32
N PHE A 78 -3.45 5.80 -6.55
CA PHE A 78 -2.06 6.11 -6.24
C PHE A 78 -1.38 4.95 -5.48
N VAL A 79 -1.99 4.45 -4.41
CA VAL A 79 -1.43 3.32 -3.64
C VAL A 79 -1.31 2.07 -4.52
N CYS A 80 -2.38 1.73 -5.25
CA CYS A 80 -2.37 0.58 -6.17
C CYS A 80 -1.29 0.70 -7.24
N ALA A 81 -1.16 1.88 -7.86
CA ALA A 81 -0.17 2.14 -8.90
C ALA A 81 1.25 1.98 -8.36
N THR A 82 1.57 2.56 -7.20
CA THR A 82 2.92 2.45 -6.62
C THR A 82 3.31 1.01 -6.29
N TYR A 83 2.41 0.20 -5.73
CA TYR A 83 2.69 -1.22 -5.45
C TYR A 83 2.78 -2.06 -6.73
N THR A 84 1.96 -1.73 -7.73
CA THR A 84 2.03 -2.37 -9.06
C THR A 84 3.35 -2.05 -9.77
N ILE A 85 3.84 -0.82 -9.68
CA ILE A 85 5.15 -0.42 -10.23
C ILE A 85 6.27 -1.26 -9.60
N VAL A 86 6.24 -1.47 -8.28
CA VAL A 86 7.21 -2.36 -7.63
C VAL A 86 7.08 -3.79 -8.14
N ALA A 87 5.86 -4.33 -8.26
CA ALA A 87 5.62 -5.68 -8.80
C ALA A 87 6.17 -5.84 -10.23
N LEU A 88 5.94 -4.85 -11.09
CA LEU A 88 6.42 -4.82 -12.47
C LEU A 88 7.95 -4.70 -12.54
N ASN A 89 8.58 -3.97 -11.62
CA ASN A 89 10.04 -3.93 -11.51
C ASN A 89 10.62 -5.33 -11.22
N TYR A 90 10.02 -6.06 -10.27
CA TYR A 90 10.40 -7.45 -10.02
C TYR A 90 10.13 -8.36 -11.22
N LEU A 91 9.02 -8.16 -11.93
CA LEU A 91 8.68 -8.95 -13.12
C LEU A 91 9.69 -8.71 -14.26
N LEU A 92 10.15 -7.48 -14.43
CA LEU A 92 11.23 -7.15 -15.36
C LEU A 92 12.52 -7.89 -14.96
N GLY A 93 12.82 -7.99 -13.66
CA GLY A 93 13.92 -8.81 -13.15
C GLY A 93 13.80 -10.29 -13.53
N VAL A 94 12.60 -10.88 -13.43
CA VAL A 94 12.32 -12.25 -13.92
C VAL A 94 12.61 -12.36 -15.41
N TYR A 95 12.07 -11.44 -16.21
CA TYR A 95 12.25 -11.44 -17.67
C TYR A 95 13.73 -11.37 -18.05
N ILE A 96 14.49 -10.45 -17.46
CA ILE A 96 15.93 -10.30 -17.72
C ILE A 96 16.69 -11.58 -17.35
N MET A 97 16.42 -12.16 -16.17
CA MET A 97 17.13 -13.37 -15.74
C MET A 97 16.80 -14.58 -16.62
N VAL A 98 15.55 -14.75 -17.03
CA VAL A 98 15.14 -15.86 -17.92
C VAL A 98 15.76 -15.71 -19.32
N THR A 99 15.88 -14.48 -19.82
CA THR A 99 16.34 -14.24 -21.20
C THR A 99 17.84 -14.10 -21.35
N MET A 100 18.53 -13.49 -20.37
CA MET A 100 19.95 -13.14 -20.49
C MET A 100 20.87 -14.05 -19.67
N ASP A 101 20.40 -14.64 -18.57
CA ASP A 101 21.24 -15.47 -17.70
C ASP A 101 20.46 -16.58 -16.99
N PRO A 102 20.07 -17.64 -17.72
CA PRO A 102 19.20 -18.70 -17.21
C PRO A 102 19.86 -19.57 -16.12
N VAL A 103 21.17 -19.43 -15.89
CA VAL A 103 21.91 -20.21 -14.89
C VAL A 103 21.55 -19.74 -13.47
N GLN A 104 21.03 -18.52 -13.31
CA GLN A 104 20.71 -17.92 -12.00
C GLN A 104 19.28 -18.20 -11.52
N ILE A 105 18.85 -19.47 -11.56
CA ILE A 105 17.48 -19.92 -11.21
C ILE A 105 17.03 -19.36 -9.85
N GLY A 106 17.91 -19.33 -8.85
CA GLY A 106 17.59 -18.80 -7.52
C GLY A 106 17.14 -17.34 -7.54
N LYS A 107 17.78 -16.48 -8.35
CA LYS A 107 17.39 -15.07 -8.48
C LYS A 107 16.06 -14.91 -9.23
N THR A 108 15.83 -15.73 -10.26
CA THR A 108 14.57 -15.76 -10.99
C THR A 108 13.39 -16.12 -10.07
N ILE A 109 13.55 -17.16 -9.25
CA ILE A 109 12.53 -17.56 -8.27
C ILE A 109 12.29 -16.44 -7.26
N TYR A 110 13.36 -15.85 -6.72
CA TYR A 110 13.27 -14.71 -5.81
C TYR A 110 12.43 -13.58 -6.42
N PHE A 111 12.77 -13.13 -7.64
CA PHE A 111 12.01 -12.07 -8.30
C PHE A 111 10.56 -12.45 -8.56
N GLY A 112 10.29 -13.70 -8.98
CA GLY A 112 8.93 -14.18 -9.21
C GLY A 112 8.05 -14.18 -7.95
N ILE A 113 8.60 -14.62 -6.82
CA ILE A 113 7.89 -14.57 -5.53
C ILE A 113 7.56 -13.13 -5.15
N PHE A 114 8.52 -12.21 -5.24
CA PHE A 114 8.29 -10.81 -4.89
C PHE A 114 7.30 -10.12 -5.84
N THR A 115 7.30 -10.42 -7.14
CA THR A 115 6.27 -9.96 -8.07
C THR A 115 4.87 -10.31 -7.57
N ILE A 116 4.63 -11.58 -7.20
CA ILE A 116 3.33 -12.05 -6.72
C ILE A 116 2.97 -11.34 -5.41
N LEU A 117 3.90 -11.26 -4.45
CA LEU A 117 3.66 -10.63 -3.16
C LEU A 117 3.28 -9.15 -3.30
N TRP A 118 3.91 -8.40 -4.20
CA TRP A 118 3.59 -7.00 -4.45
C TRP A 118 2.23 -6.80 -5.14
N PHE A 119 1.85 -7.68 -6.07
CA PHE A 119 0.49 -7.67 -6.63
C PHE A 119 -0.57 -7.99 -5.56
N VAL A 120 -0.33 -8.98 -4.71
CA VAL A 120 -1.21 -9.29 -3.57
C VAL A 120 -1.30 -8.08 -2.63
N ALA A 121 -0.19 -7.40 -2.36
CA ALA A 121 -0.18 -6.18 -1.55
C ALA A 121 -1.03 -5.06 -2.18
N ALA A 122 -0.94 -4.85 -3.50
CA ALA A 122 -1.78 -3.87 -4.22
C ALA A 122 -3.28 -4.18 -4.06
N PHE A 123 -3.66 -5.45 -4.21
CA PHE A 123 -5.04 -5.89 -4.01
C PHE A 123 -5.51 -5.72 -2.56
N LEU A 124 -4.70 -6.15 -1.58
CA LEU A 124 -5.02 -6.01 -0.16
C LEU A 124 -5.14 -4.55 0.29
N ALA A 125 -4.29 -3.66 -0.24
CA ALA A 125 -4.39 -2.23 -0.01
C ALA A 125 -5.77 -1.69 -0.45
N LEU A 126 -6.20 -1.99 -1.68
CA LEU A 126 -7.49 -1.57 -2.20
C LEU A 126 -8.66 -2.13 -1.36
N LYS A 127 -8.57 -3.41 -0.98
CA LYS A 127 -9.56 -4.08 -0.13
C LYS A 127 -9.68 -3.38 1.23
N TYR A 128 -8.57 -3.15 1.92
CA TYR A 128 -8.60 -2.53 3.26
C TYR A 128 -9.03 -1.06 3.21
N ILE A 129 -8.59 -0.30 2.21
CA ILE A 129 -9.06 1.09 2.02
C ILE A 129 -10.57 1.13 1.77
N SER A 130 -11.09 0.23 0.94
CA SER A 130 -12.53 0.18 0.63
C SER A 130 -13.35 -0.25 1.84
N GLN A 131 -12.87 -1.19 2.66
CA GLN A 131 -13.52 -1.54 3.93
C GLN A 131 -13.66 -0.34 4.88
N VAL A 132 -12.63 0.51 4.97
CA VAL A 132 -12.69 1.72 5.81
C VAL A 132 -13.73 2.71 5.30
N ASN A 133 -13.83 2.91 3.99
CA ASN A 133 -14.85 3.79 3.39
C ASN A 133 -16.27 3.26 3.65
N ASN A 134 -16.52 1.96 3.41
CA ASN A 134 -17.85 1.36 3.60
C ASN A 134 -18.31 1.45 5.07
N SER A 135 -17.42 1.17 6.03
CA SER A 135 -17.73 1.31 7.47
C SER A 135 -18.01 2.76 7.92
N LYS A 136 -17.71 3.75 7.08
CA LYS A 136 -18.08 5.16 7.32
C LYS A 136 -19.47 5.44 6.77
N GLU A 137 -19.77 4.98 5.56
CA GLU A 137 -21.07 5.14 4.92
C GLU A 137 -22.20 4.51 5.75
N GLU A 138 -21.99 3.28 6.24
CA GLU A 138 -22.93 2.59 7.15
C GLU A 138 -23.17 3.38 8.45
N GLY A 139 -22.10 3.97 9.01
CA GLY A 139 -22.20 4.77 10.23
C GLY A 139 -23.01 6.05 10.02
N ALA A 140 -22.81 6.73 8.88
CA ALA A 140 -23.54 7.95 8.54
C ALA A 140 -25.03 7.67 8.23
N ALA A 141 -25.32 6.55 7.56
CA ALA A 141 -26.70 6.12 7.31
C ALA A 141 -27.45 5.85 8.62
N SER A 142 -26.82 5.14 9.56
CA SER A 142 -27.42 4.85 10.88
C SER A 142 -27.69 6.11 11.72
N GLU A 143 -26.78 7.09 11.70
CA GLU A 143 -26.94 8.35 12.44
C GLU A 143 -28.10 9.18 11.88
N ASN A 144 -28.21 9.28 10.55
CA ASN A 144 -29.31 9.98 9.88
C ASN A 144 -30.67 9.33 10.16
N SER A 145 -30.74 8.00 10.24
CA SER A 145 -31.98 7.28 10.59
C SER A 145 -32.42 7.57 12.03
N ALA A 146 -31.49 7.63 12.99
CA ALA A 146 -31.80 7.94 14.38
C ALA A 146 -32.33 9.37 14.56
N LEU A 147 -31.68 10.36 13.93
CA LEU A 147 -32.11 11.76 13.98
C LEU A 147 -33.51 11.98 13.38
N ARG A 148 -33.86 11.23 12.32
CA ARG A 148 -35.21 11.28 11.76
C ARG A 148 -36.26 10.76 12.74
N GLN A 149 -35.98 9.68 13.47
CA GLN A 149 -36.93 9.13 14.44
C GLN A 149 -37.21 10.11 15.60
N GLU A 150 -36.19 10.81 16.10
CA GLU A 150 -36.34 11.82 17.16
C GLU A 150 -37.17 13.04 16.73
N HIS A 151 -37.13 13.42 15.45
CA HIS A 151 -37.90 14.57 14.96
C HIS A 151 -39.40 14.26 14.75
N PHE A 152 -39.78 12.98 14.72
CA PHE A 152 -41.18 12.54 14.53
C PHE A 152 -41.83 11.99 15.80
N SER A 153 -41.11 11.97 16.92
CA SER A 153 -41.62 11.63 18.26
C SER A 153 -41.95 12.89 19.05
#